data_AF-A0A7J7V146-F1
#
_entry.id   AF-A0A7J7V146-F1
#
_cell.length_a   1.000
_cell.length_b   1.000
_cell.length_c   1.000
_cell.angle_alpha   90.00
_cell.angle_beta   90.00
_cell.angle_gamma   90.00
#
_symmetry.space_group_name_H-M   'P 1'
#
loop_
_entity.id
_entity.type
_entity.pdbx_description
1 polymer ?
#
loop_
_entity_poly.entity_id
_entity_poly.type
_entity_poly.pdbx_seq_one_letter_code
_entity_poly.pdbx_strand_id
1 'polypeptide(L)'
;MPHREANVQRLKEYRSKLILFPRKPSVPKKGDSSAEELKLATQLTGPVMPIRNVYKKEKARAITEEEKNFKAFASLRMARANARLFGIRAKRAKEAAEQDVEKKK
;
A
#
# COMPACT_ATOMS: atom_id res chain seq x y z
N MET A 1 5.03 3.27 3.33
CA MET A 1 3.68 2.72 3.17
C MET A 1 3.13 3.18 1.82
N PRO A 2 3.10 2.32 0.79
CA PRO A 2 2.82 2.70 -0.60
C PRO A 2 1.43 3.33 -0.83
N HIS A 3 0.50 3.19 0.13
CA HIS A 3 -0.83 3.79 0.06
C HIS A 3 -0.84 5.32 0.27
N ARG A 4 0.07 5.86 1.11
CA ARG A 4 0.09 7.30 1.41
C ARG A 4 0.49 8.12 0.20
N GLU A 5 1.55 7.68 -0.49
CA GLU A 5 2.06 8.33 -1.69
C GLU A 5 1.04 8.30 -2.83
N ALA A 6 0.37 7.16 -3.04
CA ALA A 6 -0.68 7.02 -4.04
C ALA A 6 -1.86 7.99 -3.79
N ASN A 7 -2.28 8.14 -2.53
CA ASN A 7 -3.35 9.07 -2.16
C ASN A 7 -2.94 10.54 -2.35
N VAL A 8 -1.69 10.88 -2.02
CA VAL A 8 -1.15 12.23 -2.28
C VAL A 8 -1.12 12.52 -3.78
N GLN A 9 -0.68 11.56 -4.60
CA GLN A 9 -0.67 11.72 -6.05
C GLN A 9 -2.08 11.90 -6.62
N ARG A 10 -3.06 11.12 -6.13
CA ARG A 10 -4.47 11.26 -6.51
C ARG A 10 -5.04 12.63 -6.14
N LEU A 11 -4.71 13.18 -4.97
CA LEU A 11 -5.14 14.52 -4.57
C LEU A 11 -4.52 15.62 -5.44
N LYS A 12 -3.25 15.46 -5.82
CA LYS A 12 -2.58 16.37 -6.76
C LYS A 12 -3.26 16.33 -8.14
N GLU A 13 -3.56 15.13 -8.65
CA GLU A 13 -4.25 14.96 -9.93
C GLU A 13 -5.68 15.52 -9.89
N TYR A 14 -6.41 15.31 -8.79
CA TYR A 14 -7.73 15.90 -8.59
C TYR A 14 -7.65 17.43 -8.64
N ARG A 15 -6.70 18.02 -7.89
CA ARG A 15 -6.52 19.47 -7.83
C ARG A 15 -6.17 20.07 -9.19
N SER A 16 -5.40 19.38 -10.03
CA SER A 16 -5.12 19.84 -11.39
C SER A 16 -6.31 19.77 -12.35
N LYS A 17 -7.29 18.90 -12.06
CA LYS A 17 -8.52 18.74 -12.87
C LYS A 17 -9.70 19.53 -12.33
N LEU A 18 -9.58 20.10 -11.13
CA LEU A 18 -10.64 20.85 -10.47
C LEU A 18 -10.73 22.26 -11.07
N ILE A 19 -11.86 22.59 -11.68
CA ILE A 19 -12.19 23.94 -12.11
C ILE A 19 -12.93 24.63 -10.96
N LEU A 20 -12.32 25.66 -10.37
CA LEU A 20 -12.89 26.37 -9.22
C LEU A 20 -13.55 27.68 -9.69
N PHE A 21 -14.87 27.76 -9.57
CA PHE A 21 -15.62 28.95 -9.96
C PHE A 21 -15.44 30.07 -8.92
N PRO A 22 -15.22 31.32 -9.36
CA PRO A 22 -15.16 32.46 -8.44
C PRO A 22 -16.52 32.66 -7.77
N ARG A 23 -16.52 32.97 -6.46
CA ARG A 23 -17.76 33.25 -5.72
C ARG A 23 -18.52 34.47 -6.26
N LYS A 24 -17.77 35.46 -6.76
CA LYS A 24 -18.31 36.63 -7.48
C LYS A 24 -17.64 36.68 -8.85
N PRO A 25 -18.39 36.57 -9.97
CA PRO A 25 -17.80 36.54 -11.30
C PRO A 25 -17.04 37.83 -11.68
N SER A 26 -17.41 38.96 -11.07
CA SER A 26 -16.74 40.25 -11.27
C SER A 26 -15.44 40.42 -10.47
N VAL A 27 -15.19 39.58 -9.45
CA VAL A 27 -14.00 39.69 -8.58
C VAL A 27 -13.40 38.30 -8.35
N PRO A 28 -12.73 37.74 -9.36
CA PRO A 28 -12.01 36.47 -9.21
C PRO A 28 -10.84 36.62 -8.24
N LYS A 29 -10.63 35.61 -7.39
CA LYS A 29 -9.56 35.54 -6.39
C LYS A 29 -8.44 34.62 -6.85
N LYS A 30 -7.30 34.70 -6.15
CA LYS A 30 -6.17 33.79 -6.36
C LYS A 30 -6.58 32.35 -6.03
N GLY A 31 -6.60 31.51 -7.06
CA GLY A 31 -7.03 30.11 -6.98
C GLY A 31 -8.34 29.80 -7.72
N ASP A 32 -9.05 30.82 -8.19
CA ASP A 32 -10.19 30.66 -9.08
C ASP A 32 -9.70 30.40 -10.52
N SER A 33 -10.49 29.65 -11.28
CA SER A 33 -10.21 29.30 -12.67
C SER A 33 -10.38 30.49 -13.62
N SER A 34 -9.64 30.47 -14.74
CA SER A 34 -9.71 31.51 -15.76
C SER A 34 -11.04 31.46 -16.53
N ALA A 35 -11.44 32.57 -17.15
CA ALA A 35 -12.69 32.63 -17.92
C ALA A 35 -12.75 31.62 -19.08
N GLU A 36 -11.60 31.17 -19.60
CA GLU A 36 -11.49 30.14 -20.63
C GLU A 36 -11.78 28.74 -20.06
N GLU A 37 -11.22 28.42 -18.89
CA GLU A 37 -11.49 27.17 -18.17
C GLU A 37 -12.96 27.06 -17.75
N LEU A 38 -13.57 28.17 -17.34
CA LEU A 38 -14.99 28.21 -16.96
C LEU A 38 -15.91 27.85 -18.13
N LYS A 39 -15.55 28.20 -19.38
CA LYS A 39 -16.33 27.84 -20.58
C LYS A 39 -16.20 26.36 -20.95
N LEU A 40 -15.06 25.74 -20.63
CA LEU A 40 -14.81 24.32 -20.86
C LEU A 40 -15.41 23.44 -19.76
N ALA A 41 -15.83 24.03 -18.64
CA ALA A 41 -16.41 23.31 -17.52
C ALA A 41 -17.71 22.60 -17.96
N THR A 42 -17.70 21.27 -17.85
CA THR A 42 -18.84 20.40 -18.14
C THR A 42 -19.07 19.46 -16.96
N GLN A 43 -20.31 19.05 -16.74
CA GLN A 43 -20.63 18.10 -15.69
C GLN A 43 -20.13 16.71 -16.07
N LEU A 44 -19.24 16.14 -15.27
CA LEU A 44 -18.86 14.74 -15.39
C LEU A 44 -20.02 13.87 -14.87
N THR A 45 -20.50 12.95 -15.71
CA THR A 45 -21.46 11.93 -15.30
C THR A 45 -20.74 10.71 -14.73
N GLY A 46 -21.22 10.20 -13.59
CA GLY A 46 -20.64 9.05 -12.90
C GLY A 46 -19.56 9.39 -11.86
N PRO A 47 -18.82 8.38 -11.37
CA PRO A 47 -17.86 8.56 -10.28
C PRO A 47 -16.62 9.35 -10.73
N VAL A 48 -16.27 10.38 -9.96
CA VAL A 48 -15.09 11.22 -10.21
C VAL A 48 -13.81 10.41 -10.01
N MET A 49 -13.00 10.30 -11.07
CA MET A 49 -11.75 9.53 -11.12
C MET A 49 -11.92 8.10 -10.58
N PRO A 50 -12.61 7.20 -11.32
CA PRO A 50 -12.93 5.86 -10.83
C PRO A 50 -11.66 5.09 -10.44
N ILE A 51 -11.69 4.44 -9.28
CA ILE A 51 -10.59 3.61 -8.81
C ILE A 51 -10.59 2.32 -9.64
N ARG A 52 -9.45 2.04 -10.29
CA ARG A 52 -9.26 0.83 -11.09
C ARG A 52 -8.20 -0.03 -10.41
N ASN A 53 -8.50 -1.33 -10.28
CA ASN A 53 -7.52 -2.30 -9.83
C ASN A 53 -6.60 -2.66 -10.99
N VAL A 54 -5.43 -2.02 -11.04
CA VAL A 54 -4.44 -2.24 -12.09
C VAL A 54 -3.52 -3.38 -11.67
N TYR A 55 -3.45 -4.41 -12.51
CA TYR A 55 -2.51 -5.52 -12.34
C TYR A 55 -1.27 -5.28 -13.20
N LYS A 56 -0.09 -5.45 -12.60
CA LYS A 56 1.17 -5.44 -13.35
C LYS A 56 1.31 -6.79 -14.04
N LYS A 57 1.30 -6.80 -15.37
CA LYS A 57 1.57 -8.01 -16.16
C LYS A 57 3.07 -8.31 -16.09
N GLU A 58 3.42 -9.41 -15.44
CA GLU A 58 4.81 -9.90 -15.44
C GLU A 58 5.15 -10.55 -16.77
N LYS A 59 6.39 -10.38 -17.22
CA LYS A 59 6.91 -11.06 -18.42
C LYS A 59 7.36 -12.47 -18.05
N ALA A 60 7.26 -13.39 -19.01
CA ALA A 60 7.84 -14.72 -18.86
C ALA A 60 9.35 -14.61 -18.62
N ARG A 61 9.84 -15.32 -17.61
CA ARG A 61 11.26 -15.40 -17.24
C ARG A 61 11.65 -16.86 -17.11
N ALA A 62 12.93 -17.16 -17.37
CA ALA A 62 13.47 -18.49 -17.14
C ALA A 62 13.49 -18.79 -15.64
N ILE A 63 13.09 -20.00 -15.26
CA ILE A 63 13.04 -20.44 -13.86
C ILE A 63 14.48 -20.68 -13.38
N THR A 64 14.85 -20.05 -12.27
CA THR A 64 16.19 -20.22 -11.67
C THR A 64 16.31 -21.57 -10.94
N GLU A 65 17.53 -22.06 -10.71
CA GLU A 65 17.73 -23.32 -9.96
C GLU A 65 17.24 -23.23 -8.52
N GLU A 66 17.35 -22.06 -7.89
CA GLU A 66 16.85 -21.79 -6.54
C GLU A 66 15.31 -21.93 -6.46
N GLU A 67 14.59 -21.36 -7.45
CA GLU A 67 13.13 -21.48 -7.55
C GLU A 67 12.68 -22.93 -7.76
N LYS A 68 13.46 -23.73 -8.51
CA LYS A 68 13.18 -25.17 -8.69
C LYS A 68 13.38 -25.96 -7.41
N ASN A 69 14.44 -25.64 -6.66
CA ASN A 69 14.77 -26.34 -5.41
C ASN A 69 13.92 -25.87 -4.21
N PHE A 70 13.14 -24.79 -4.38
CA PHE A 70 12.29 -24.25 -3.33
C PHE A 70 11.11 -25.17 -3.00
N LYS A 71 11.11 -25.75 -1.80
CA LYS A 71 10.04 -26.61 -1.29
C LYS A 71 8.88 -25.79 -0.71
N ALA A 72 8.02 -25.23 -1.57
CA ALA A 72 6.90 -24.36 -1.17
C ALA A 72 5.95 -24.99 -0.13
N PHE A 73 5.61 -26.27 -0.27
CA PHE A 73 4.71 -26.93 0.68
C PHE A 73 5.34 -27.06 2.09
N ALA A 74 6.62 -27.44 2.15
CA ALA A 74 7.34 -27.59 3.40
C ALA A 74 7.53 -26.22 4.09
N SER A 75 7.85 -25.17 3.34
CA SER A 75 8.02 -23.82 3.89
C SER A 75 6.73 -23.29 4.52
N LEU A 76 5.58 -23.49 3.87
CA LEU A 76 4.27 -23.14 4.41
C LEU A 76 3.95 -23.89 5.71
N ARG A 77 4.24 -25.20 5.77
CA ARG A 77 4.02 -26.02 6.97
C ARG A 77 4.92 -25.56 8.13
N MET A 78 6.19 -25.31 7.85
CA MET A 78 7.14 -24.82 8.86
C MET A 78 6.77 -23.42 9.35
N ALA A 79 6.34 -22.51 8.47
CA ALA A 79 5.88 -21.18 8.86
C ALA A 79 4.67 -21.25 9.82
N ARG A 80 3.69 -22.12 9.53
CA ARG A 80 2.54 -22.36 10.42
C ARG A 80 2.99 -22.92 11.78
N ALA A 81 3.89 -23.91 11.78
CA ALA A 81 4.40 -24.50 13.02
C ALA A 81 5.19 -23.48 13.86
N ASN A 82 6.02 -22.65 13.22
CA ASN A 82 6.78 -21.60 13.88
C ASN A 82 5.87 -20.54 14.49
N ALA A 83 4.85 -20.07 13.76
CA ALA A 83 3.86 -19.12 14.29
C ALA A 83 3.11 -19.71 15.50
N ARG A 84 2.70 -20.98 15.43
CA ARG A 84 2.00 -21.66 16.54
C ARG A 84 2.89 -21.89 17.76
N LEU A 85 4.14 -22.28 17.55
CA LEU A 85 5.06 -22.68 18.63
C LEU A 85 5.93 -21.53 19.14
N PHE A 86 5.81 -20.32 18.58
CA PHE A 86 6.64 -19.18 18.96
C PHE A 86 6.60 -18.91 20.47
N GLY A 87 5.41 -18.76 21.05
CA GLY A 87 5.25 -18.50 22.48
C GLY A 87 5.79 -19.63 23.37
N ILE A 88 5.51 -20.89 23.01
CA ILE A 88 5.98 -22.06 23.77
C ILE A 88 7.49 -22.17 23.73
N ARG A 89 8.10 -21.98 22.55
CA ARG A 89 9.56 -22.00 22.40
C ARG A 89 10.21 -20.84 23.15
N ALA A 90 9.64 -19.64 23.09
CA ALA A 90 10.12 -18.49 23.85
C ALA A 90 10.03 -18.72 25.37
N LYS A 91 8.92 -19.30 25.87
CA LYS A 91 8.75 -19.65 27.28
C LYS A 91 9.77 -20.70 27.72
N ARG A 92 9.91 -21.80 26.99
CA ARG A 92 10.90 -22.85 27.30
C ARG A 92 12.33 -22.35 27.24
N ALA A 93 12.65 -21.46 26.30
CA ALA A 93 13.98 -20.85 26.23
C ALA A 93 14.27 -19.95 27.43
N LYS A 94 13.28 -19.22 27.94
CA LYS A 94 13.41 -18.43 29.18
C LYS A 94 13.58 -19.31 30.41
N GLU A 95 12.73 -20.32 30.57
CA GLU A 95 12.81 -21.27 31.70
C GLU A 95 14.14 -22.03 31.71
N ALA A 96 14.64 -22.47 30.54
CA ALA A 96 15.94 -23.11 30.42
C ALA A 96 17.08 -22.15 30.82
N ALA A 97 17.03 -20.89 30.37
CA ALA A 97 18.03 -19.89 30.75
C ALA A 97 18.00 -19.57 32.25
N GLU A 98 16.83 -19.50 32.88
CA GLU A 98 16.68 -19.30 34.33
C GLU A 98 17.25 -20.49 35.12
N GLN A 99 16.97 -21.73 34.69
CA GLN A 99 17.56 -22.93 35.31
C GLN A 99 19.08 -22.99 35.13
N ASP A 100 19.62 -22.59 33.98
CA ASP A 100 21.06 -22.54 33.75
C ASP A 100 21.75 -21.45 34.58
N VAL A 101 21.04 -20.37 34.92
CA VAL A 101 21.52 -19.33 35.86
C VAL A 101 21.48 -19.84 37.30
N GLU A 102 20.44 -20.57 37.69
CA GLU A 102 20.32 -21.15 39.02
C GLU A 102 21.35 -22.26 39.28
N LYS A 103 21.66 -23.09 38.28
CA LYS A 103 22.74 -24.10 38.38
C LYS A 103 24.16 -23.52 38.42
N LYS A 104 24.33 -22.26 38.01
CA LYS A 104 25.63 -21.56 38.05
C LYS A 104 25.81 -20.72 39.31
N LYS A 105 24.74 -20.52 40.10
CA LYS A 105 24.83 -20.02 41.48
C LYS A 105 25.18 -21.15 42.42
#